data_AF-A0A940WM98-F1
#
_entry.id   AF-A0A940WM98-F1
#
_cell.length_a   1.000
_cell.length_b   1.000
_cell.length_c   1.000
_cell.angle_alpha   90.00
_cell.angle_beta   90.00
_cell.angle_gamma   90.00
#
_symmetry.space_group_name_H-M   'P 1'
#
loop_
_entity.id
_entity.type
_entity.pdbx_description
1 polymer ?
#
loop_
_entity_poly.entity_id
_entity_poly.type
_entity_poly.pdbx_seq_one_letter_code
_entity_poly.pdbx_strand_id
1 'polypeptide(L)'
;MTSIFERALGADFARLHPQLRQRLGVSVTDGRACLGTGVMEHIWHARFTRPFLALGAKRNILVPEQGRQVPFTIENYPYVDSYGRETVTFVRTFDLPGRRRRFDATMVYDLEGDGVVDYLGCHQHLAVDLDLRVDELGGLVIRSGEFRLHEGWFSCRLPELMTGTAVVRESYDDDAGRFRIGVTVSHPRLGPLFGYRGTFSARYVDITEHGVPDTVKPRREEVRR
;
A
#
# COMPACT_ATOMS: atom_id res chain seq x y z
N MET A 1 8.06 -19.18 7.97
CA MET A 1 8.72 -17.88 8.21
C MET A 1 7.64 -16.85 8.49
N THR A 2 7.98 -15.83 9.25
CA THR A 2 7.06 -14.76 9.68
C THR A 2 6.90 -13.73 8.55
N SER A 3 5.67 -13.25 8.29
CA SER A 3 5.43 -12.28 7.22
C SER A 3 6.18 -10.95 7.44
N ILE A 4 6.37 -10.16 6.38
CA ILE A 4 7.06 -8.85 6.49
C ILE A 4 6.41 -7.92 7.52
N PHE A 5 5.08 -7.99 7.67
CA PHE A 5 4.31 -7.17 8.61
C PHE A 5 4.41 -7.69 10.04
N GLU A 6 4.36 -9.00 10.24
CA GLU A 6 4.52 -9.60 11.55
C GLU A 6 5.95 -9.38 12.08
N ARG A 7 6.95 -9.40 11.21
CA ARG A 7 8.33 -9.02 11.56
C ARG A 7 8.43 -7.56 12.01
N ALA A 8 7.83 -6.63 11.25
CA ALA A 8 7.91 -5.19 11.55
C ALA A 8 7.10 -4.79 12.79
N LEU A 9 5.94 -5.41 13.04
CA LEU A 9 5.12 -5.13 14.20
C LEU A 9 5.58 -5.91 15.45
N GLY A 10 6.33 -7.01 15.28
CA GLY A 10 6.79 -7.85 16.36
C GLY A 10 5.63 -8.32 17.26
N ALA A 11 5.77 -8.13 18.57
CA ALA A 11 4.76 -8.52 19.55
C ALA A 11 3.40 -7.82 19.35
N ASP A 12 3.38 -6.61 18.76
CA ASP A 12 2.14 -5.88 18.52
C ASP A 12 1.28 -6.54 17.45
N PHE A 13 1.84 -7.40 16.59
CA PHE A 13 1.06 -8.12 15.58
C PHE A 13 -0.06 -8.97 16.21
N ALA A 14 0.16 -9.52 17.41
CA ALA A 14 -0.85 -10.29 18.13
C ALA A 14 -2.07 -9.44 18.55
N ARG A 15 -1.89 -8.12 18.72
CA ARG A 15 -2.95 -7.17 19.10
C ARG A 15 -3.86 -6.79 17.93
N LEU A 16 -3.44 -7.04 16.68
CA LEU A 16 -4.29 -6.81 15.52
C LEU A 16 -5.55 -7.69 15.60
N HIS A 17 -6.62 -7.17 15.01
CA HIS A 17 -7.84 -7.93 14.77
C HIS A 17 -7.51 -9.24 14.01
N PRO A 18 -8.12 -10.40 14.34
CA PRO A 18 -7.80 -11.68 13.71
C PRO A 18 -7.84 -11.65 12.17
N GLN A 19 -8.82 -10.94 11.59
CA GLN A 19 -8.95 -10.78 10.14
C GLN A 19 -7.82 -9.95 9.53
N LEU A 20 -7.30 -8.94 10.24
CA LEU A 20 -6.13 -8.19 9.81
C LEU A 20 -4.86 -9.02 9.91
N ARG A 21 -4.70 -9.83 10.97
CA ARG A 21 -3.57 -10.76 11.07
C ARG A 21 -3.55 -11.75 9.91
N GLN A 22 -4.70 -12.29 9.52
CA GLN A 22 -4.77 -13.20 8.38
C GLN A 22 -4.40 -12.50 7.06
N ARG A 23 -4.86 -11.27 6.85
CA ARG A 23 -4.58 -10.48 5.66
C ARG A 23 -3.11 -10.06 5.54
N LEU A 24 -2.49 -9.68 6.65
CA LEU A 24 -1.11 -9.19 6.73
C LEU A 24 -0.10 -10.32 6.97
N GLY A 25 -0.58 -11.49 7.36
CA GLY A 25 0.20 -12.71 7.53
C GLY A 25 0.55 -13.41 6.21
N VAL A 26 0.13 -12.89 5.06
CA VAL A 26 0.50 -13.47 3.76
C VAL A 26 2.02 -13.42 3.57
N SER A 27 2.59 -14.57 3.25
CA SER A 27 4.03 -14.74 3.06
C SER A 27 4.30 -15.70 1.91
N VAL A 28 5.53 -15.69 1.39
CA VAL A 28 5.94 -16.66 0.35
C VAL A 28 5.84 -18.09 0.90
N THR A 29 6.14 -18.28 2.19
CA THR A 29 6.11 -19.59 2.83
C THR A 29 4.68 -20.12 2.99
N ASP A 30 3.72 -19.24 3.29
CA ASP A 30 2.32 -19.64 3.48
C ASP A 30 1.60 -19.94 2.17
N GLY A 31 2.22 -19.63 1.02
CA GLY A 31 1.71 -19.94 -0.30
C GLY A 31 0.37 -19.25 -0.62
N ARG A 32 0.01 -18.19 0.08
CA ARG A 32 -1.31 -17.56 -0.04
C ARG A 32 -1.23 -16.08 -0.41
N ALA A 33 -2.00 -15.69 -1.41
CA ALA A 33 -2.24 -14.29 -1.74
C ALA A 33 -3.60 -13.83 -1.20
N CYS A 34 -3.70 -12.55 -0.85
CA CYS A 34 -4.93 -11.93 -0.38
C CYS A 34 -5.49 -11.01 -1.45
N LEU A 35 -6.69 -11.32 -1.94
CA LEU A 35 -7.40 -10.55 -2.95
C LEU A 35 -8.63 -9.93 -2.31
N GLY A 36 -8.81 -8.63 -2.47
CA GLY A 36 -9.96 -7.91 -1.94
C GLY A 36 -10.80 -7.29 -3.04
N THR A 37 -12.11 -7.30 -2.84
CA THR A 37 -13.07 -6.61 -3.69
C THR A 37 -14.01 -5.78 -2.81
N GLY A 38 -14.27 -4.55 -3.22
CA GLY A 38 -15.01 -3.62 -2.41
C GLY A 38 -15.43 -2.36 -3.14
N VAL A 39 -15.75 -1.34 -2.35
CA VAL A 39 -16.21 -0.04 -2.84
C VAL A 39 -15.54 1.06 -2.03
N MET A 40 -14.92 2.01 -2.73
CA MET A 40 -14.50 3.27 -2.14
C MET A 40 -15.70 4.21 -2.06
N GLU A 41 -16.17 4.46 -0.84
CA GLU A 41 -17.28 5.36 -0.57
C GLU A 41 -17.00 6.77 -1.08
N HIS A 42 -15.76 7.23 -0.89
CA HIS A 42 -15.34 8.57 -1.24
C HIS A 42 -13.85 8.62 -1.56
N ILE A 43 -13.53 9.12 -2.75
CA ILE A 43 -12.19 9.49 -3.20
C ILE A 43 -12.22 10.99 -3.44
N TRP A 44 -11.33 11.72 -2.78
CA TRP A 44 -11.31 13.17 -2.79
C TRP A 44 -9.88 13.72 -2.87
N HIS A 45 -9.78 14.96 -3.33
CA HIS A 45 -8.52 15.70 -3.32
C HIS A 45 -8.77 17.21 -3.31
N ALA A 46 -7.83 17.99 -2.78
CA ALA A 46 -7.85 19.43 -2.90
C ALA A 46 -7.66 19.84 -4.38
N ARG A 47 -8.34 20.91 -4.84
CA ARG A 47 -8.34 21.27 -6.28
C ARG A 47 -6.92 21.56 -6.81
N PHE A 48 -6.06 22.16 -5.99
CA PHE A 48 -4.70 22.54 -6.37
C PHE A 48 -3.73 21.35 -6.52
N THR A 49 -4.07 20.16 -5.99
CA THR A 49 -3.19 18.98 -6.05
C THR A 49 -3.33 18.21 -7.36
N ARG A 50 -4.35 18.49 -8.17
CA ARG A 50 -4.63 17.80 -9.43
C ARG A 50 -3.43 17.67 -10.39
N PRO A 51 -2.63 18.71 -10.69
CA PRO A 51 -1.46 18.54 -11.57
C PRO A 51 -0.40 17.58 -10.99
N PHE A 52 -0.17 17.63 -9.67
CA PHE A 52 0.72 16.71 -8.99
C PHE A 52 0.19 15.27 -9.02
N LEU A 53 -1.10 15.08 -8.75
CA LEU A 53 -1.75 13.77 -8.85
C LEU A 53 -1.66 13.21 -10.27
N ALA A 54 -1.86 14.05 -11.29
CA ALA A 54 -1.75 13.64 -12.68
C ALA A 54 -0.34 13.20 -13.07
N LEU A 55 0.70 13.80 -12.47
CA LEU A 55 2.08 13.36 -12.66
C LEU A 55 2.32 11.98 -12.03
N GLY A 56 1.91 11.77 -10.78
CA GLY A 56 2.02 10.46 -10.11
C GLY A 56 1.17 9.37 -10.76
N ALA A 57 0.03 9.73 -11.36
CA ALA A 57 -0.84 8.82 -12.09
C ALA A 57 -0.16 8.20 -13.33
N LYS A 58 0.82 8.88 -13.94
CA LYS A 58 1.58 8.32 -15.08
C LYS A 58 2.43 7.11 -14.68
N ARG A 59 2.73 6.97 -13.39
CA ARG A 59 3.54 5.89 -12.82
C ARG A 59 2.74 4.96 -11.90
N ASN A 60 1.41 5.05 -11.91
CA ASN A 60 0.51 4.31 -11.02
C ASN A 60 0.78 4.56 -9.53
N ILE A 61 1.09 5.80 -9.13
CA ILE A 61 1.33 6.16 -7.72
C ILE A 61 0.13 6.92 -7.13
N LEU A 62 -0.66 7.60 -7.96
CA LEU A 62 -1.71 8.52 -7.48
C LEU A 62 -2.97 8.40 -8.34
N VAL A 63 -4.11 8.74 -7.72
CA VAL A 63 -5.43 8.76 -8.36
C VAL A 63 -5.91 10.21 -8.47
N PRO A 64 -5.89 10.82 -9.68
CA PRO A 64 -6.20 12.24 -9.88
C PRO A 64 -7.69 12.54 -9.97
N GLU A 65 -8.54 11.52 -10.06
CA GLU A 65 -10.00 11.67 -10.11
C GLU A 65 -10.64 11.61 -8.72
N GLN A 66 -11.74 12.34 -8.56
CA GLN A 66 -12.65 12.20 -7.43
C GLN A 66 -13.77 11.24 -7.78
N GLY A 67 -14.36 10.61 -6.78
CA GLY A 67 -15.47 9.71 -7.00
C GLY A 67 -16.17 9.34 -5.70
N ARG A 68 -17.40 8.88 -5.84
CA ARG A 68 -18.18 8.27 -4.75
C ARG A 68 -18.68 6.93 -5.22
N GLN A 69 -18.72 5.95 -4.32
CA GLN A 69 -19.15 4.59 -4.63
C GLN A 69 -18.39 3.97 -5.80
N VAL A 70 -17.06 4.06 -5.75
CA VAL A 70 -16.15 3.60 -6.81
C VAL A 70 -15.79 2.14 -6.56
N PRO A 71 -16.10 1.20 -7.47
CA PRO A 71 -15.68 -0.19 -7.33
C PRO A 71 -14.16 -0.29 -7.22
N PHE A 72 -13.71 -1.20 -6.36
CA PHE A 72 -12.32 -1.27 -5.93
C PHE A 72 -11.88 -2.73 -5.83
N THR A 73 -10.66 -2.99 -6.27
CA THR A 73 -9.95 -4.25 -5.97
C THR A 73 -8.59 -3.96 -5.35
N ILE A 74 -8.14 -4.89 -4.50
CA ILE A 74 -6.80 -4.91 -3.96
C ILE A 74 -6.20 -6.31 -4.12
N GLU A 75 -4.96 -6.37 -4.53
CA GLU A 75 -4.28 -7.62 -4.86
C GLU A 75 -2.93 -7.63 -4.15
N ASN A 76 -2.81 -8.51 -3.15
CA ASN A 76 -1.62 -8.67 -2.35
C ASN A 76 -1.00 -10.05 -2.57
N TYR A 77 0.06 -10.10 -3.36
CA TYR A 77 0.79 -11.32 -3.68
C TYR A 77 2.18 -11.28 -3.05
N PRO A 78 2.54 -12.26 -2.20
CA PRO A 78 3.91 -12.44 -1.76
C PRO A 78 4.74 -13.12 -2.87
N TYR A 79 5.97 -12.65 -3.07
CA TYR A 79 6.95 -13.24 -3.98
C TYR A 79 8.38 -12.95 -3.51
N VAL A 80 9.37 -13.64 -4.08
CA VAL A 80 10.78 -13.32 -3.88
C VAL A 80 11.25 -12.50 -5.07
N ASP A 81 11.78 -11.30 -4.82
CA ASP A 81 12.30 -10.43 -5.86
C ASP A 81 13.66 -10.93 -6.41
N SER A 82 14.17 -10.31 -7.46
CA SER A 82 15.46 -10.66 -8.09
C SER A 82 16.68 -10.46 -7.17
N TYR A 83 16.51 -9.78 -6.05
CA TYR A 83 17.53 -9.57 -5.01
C TYR A 83 17.39 -10.55 -3.84
N GLY A 84 16.45 -11.50 -3.91
CA GLY A 84 16.24 -12.51 -2.88
C GLY A 84 15.43 -12.01 -1.67
N ARG A 85 14.76 -10.86 -1.78
CA ARG A 85 13.94 -10.28 -0.71
C ARG A 85 12.52 -10.77 -0.81
N GLU A 86 11.94 -11.17 0.32
CA GLU A 86 10.50 -11.38 0.41
C GLU A 86 9.78 -10.03 0.23
N THR A 87 8.91 -9.99 -0.78
CA THR A 87 8.20 -8.80 -1.24
C THR A 87 6.72 -9.09 -1.32
N VAL A 88 5.88 -8.16 -0.86
CA VAL A 88 4.43 -8.27 -1.01
C VAL A 88 3.93 -7.14 -1.90
N THR A 89 3.22 -7.49 -2.97
CA THR A 89 2.56 -6.49 -3.81
C THR A 89 1.36 -5.88 -3.09
N PHE A 90 1.06 -4.62 -3.37
CA PHE A 90 -0.13 -3.92 -2.90
C PHE A 90 -0.75 -3.17 -4.07
N VAL A 91 -1.31 -3.95 -5.00
CA VAL A 91 -1.90 -3.40 -6.22
C VAL A 91 -3.35 -3.06 -5.95
N ARG A 92 -3.72 -1.80 -6.12
CA ARG A 92 -5.09 -1.32 -5.95
C ARG A 92 -5.63 -0.82 -7.28
N THR A 93 -6.81 -1.27 -7.66
CA THR A 93 -7.50 -0.83 -8.88
C THR A 93 -8.80 -0.12 -8.51
N PHE A 94 -9.00 1.06 -9.09
CA PHE A 94 -10.16 1.92 -8.87
C PHE A 94 -10.91 2.09 -10.20
N ASP A 95 -12.16 1.63 -10.23
CA ASP A 95 -13.05 1.73 -11.40
C ASP A 95 -13.77 3.08 -11.41
N LEU A 96 -13.01 4.14 -11.66
CA LEU A 96 -13.53 5.50 -11.72
C LEU A 96 -14.33 5.74 -13.02
N PRO A 97 -15.33 6.64 -12.99
CA PRO A 97 -16.06 7.03 -14.19
C PRO A 97 -15.12 7.48 -15.31
N GLY A 98 -15.24 6.85 -16.47
CA GLY A 98 -14.48 7.18 -17.69
C GLY A 98 -13.10 6.53 -17.79
N ARG A 99 -12.45 6.13 -16.69
CA ARG A 99 -11.16 5.44 -16.75
C ARG A 99 -10.80 4.68 -15.47
N ARG A 100 -10.40 3.42 -15.63
CA ARG A 100 -9.75 2.62 -14.58
C ARG A 100 -8.40 3.21 -14.20
N ARG A 101 -8.17 3.40 -12.89
CA ARG A 101 -6.88 3.82 -12.32
C ARG A 101 -6.28 2.73 -11.46
N ARG A 102 -4.96 2.69 -11.45
CA ARG A 102 -4.20 1.69 -10.70
C ARG A 102 -3.18 2.40 -9.81
N PHE A 103 -3.05 1.89 -8.60
CA PHE A 103 -2.01 2.24 -7.64
C PHE A 103 -1.16 0.99 -7.44
N ASP A 104 0.11 1.08 -7.76
CA ASP A 104 1.08 -0.01 -7.64
C ASP A 104 2.03 0.30 -6.49
N ALA A 105 2.20 -0.68 -5.63
CA ALA A 105 3.13 -0.65 -4.51
C ALA A 105 3.69 -2.05 -4.30
N THR A 106 4.92 -2.09 -3.79
CA THR A 106 5.62 -3.32 -3.42
C THR A 106 6.36 -3.05 -2.14
N MET A 107 6.07 -3.84 -1.12
CA MET A 107 6.63 -3.65 0.21
C MET A 107 7.64 -4.75 0.51
N VAL A 108 8.78 -4.36 1.07
CA VAL A 108 9.82 -5.28 1.54
C VAL A 108 10.14 -4.98 2.99
N TYR A 109 10.53 -6.01 3.75
CA TYR A 109 11.11 -5.80 5.06
C TYR A 109 12.59 -5.44 4.92
N ASP A 110 12.98 -4.28 5.43
CA ASP A 110 14.36 -3.87 5.53
C ASP A 110 15.02 -4.43 6.80
N LEU A 111 16.03 -5.27 6.59
CA LEU A 111 16.86 -5.86 7.64
C LEU A 111 17.74 -4.85 8.39
N GLU A 112 18.22 -3.76 7.78
CA GLU A 112 19.12 -2.82 8.48
C GLU A 112 18.36 -1.66 9.11
N GLY A 113 17.25 -1.22 8.50
CA GLY A 113 16.37 -0.18 9.04
C GLY A 113 15.34 -0.70 10.05
N ASP A 114 15.20 -2.02 10.19
CA ASP A 114 14.22 -2.70 11.04
C ASP A 114 12.77 -2.21 10.82
N GLY A 115 12.34 -2.25 9.56
CA GLY A 115 11.05 -1.70 9.18
C GLY A 115 10.59 -2.15 7.79
N VAL A 116 9.44 -1.65 7.35
CA VAL A 116 8.93 -1.92 6.00
C VAL A 116 9.22 -0.72 5.10
N VAL A 117 9.81 -0.99 3.94
CA VAL A 117 9.98 0.00 2.87
C VAL A 117 8.93 -0.26 1.81
N ASP A 118 8.16 0.78 1.47
CA ASP A 118 7.17 0.78 0.41
C ASP A 118 7.74 1.42 -0.86
N TYR A 119 7.93 0.61 -1.89
CA TYR A 119 8.30 1.08 -3.22
C TYR A 119 7.06 1.38 -4.04
N LEU A 120 6.87 2.65 -4.35
CA LEU A 120 5.71 3.16 -5.05
C LEU A 120 5.90 3.18 -6.57
N GLY A 121 4.83 2.78 -7.25
CA GLY A 121 4.67 2.82 -8.68
C GLY A 121 5.35 1.66 -9.41
N CYS A 122 5.07 1.58 -10.71
CA CYS A 122 5.47 0.43 -11.53
C CYS A 122 6.98 0.28 -11.81
N HIS A 123 7.83 1.21 -11.34
CA HIS A 123 9.29 1.17 -11.56
C HIS A 123 10.09 1.32 -10.24
N GLN A 124 9.42 1.34 -9.08
CA GLN A 124 10.05 1.47 -7.76
C GLN A 124 11.03 2.66 -7.63
N HIS A 125 10.71 3.79 -8.27
CA HIS A 125 11.57 4.98 -8.25
C HIS A 125 11.34 5.84 -7.01
N LEU A 126 10.30 5.55 -6.22
CA LEU A 126 9.99 6.26 -5.00
C LEU A 126 9.89 5.23 -3.87
N ALA A 127 10.83 5.27 -2.93
CA ALA A 127 10.87 4.42 -1.76
C ALA A 127 10.45 5.23 -0.52
N VAL A 128 9.69 4.60 0.37
CA VAL A 128 9.12 5.27 1.55
C VAL A 128 9.24 4.36 2.75
N ASP A 129 9.82 4.88 3.84
CA ASP A 129 9.80 4.15 5.11
C ASP A 129 8.40 4.17 5.70
N LEU A 130 7.96 3.04 6.24
CA LEU A 130 6.67 2.92 6.89
C LEU A 130 6.86 2.74 8.40
N ASP A 131 6.17 3.58 9.18
CA ASP A 131 5.95 3.41 10.62
C ASP A 131 4.60 2.71 10.82
N LEU A 132 4.64 1.45 11.24
CA LEU A 132 3.47 0.60 11.44
C LEU A 132 3.13 0.52 12.92
N ARG A 133 1.86 0.73 13.25
CA ARG A 133 1.35 0.63 14.62
C ARG A 133 0.00 -0.03 14.65
N VAL A 134 -0.30 -0.64 15.78
CA VAL A 134 -1.63 -1.19 16.08
C VAL A 134 -2.35 -0.22 17.00
N ASP A 135 -3.53 0.22 16.60
CA ASP A 135 -4.38 1.07 17.44
C ASP A 135 -5.01 0.27 18.59
N GLU A 136 -5.69 0.98 19.49
CA GLU A 136 -6.32 0.38 20.68
C GLU A 136 -7.47 -0.58 20.35
N LEU A 137 -8.05 -0.46 19.15
CA LEU A 137 -9.16 -1.30 18.67
C LEU A 137 -8.67 -2.48 17.82
N GLY A 138 -7.34 -2.69 17.73
CA GLY A 138 -6.74 -3.75 16.91
C GLY A 138 -6.70 -3.45 15.41
N GLY A 139 -6.90 -2.19 15.02
CA GLY A 139 -6.68 -1.69 13.66
C GLY A 139 -5.20 -1.47 13.35
N LEU A 140 -4.85 -1.54 12.07
CA LEU A 140 -3.53 -1.19 11.57
C LEU A 140 -3.49 0.30 11.19
N VAL A 141 -2.49 1.01 11.69
CA VAL A 141 -2.14 2.36 11.26
C VAL A 141 -0.76 2.33 10.63
N ILE A 142 -0.66 2.77 9.37
CA ILE A 142 0.61 2.96 8.68
C ILE A 142 0.80 4.46 8.46
N ARG A 143 1.96 4.99 8.84
CA ARG A 143 2.37 6.35 8.54
C ARG A 143 3.61 6.33 7.67
N SER A 144 3.60 7.09 6.57
CA SER A 144 4.80 7.29 5.75
C SER A 144 5.81 8.18 6.47
N GLY A 145 7.08 7.77 6.47
CA GLY A 145 8.24 8.54 6.90
C GLY A 145 8.89 9.30 5.73
N GLU A 146 10.20 9.15 5.61
CA GLU A 146 10.99 9.81 4.56
C GLU A 146 10.70 9.21 3.18
N PHE A 147 10.63 10.08 2.17
CA PHE A 147 10.54 9.66 0.77
C PHE A 147 11.91 9.78 0.12
N ARG A 148 12.30 8.75 -0.64
CA ARG A 148 13.55 8.69 -1.39
C ARG A 148 13.26 8.43 -2.86
N LEU A 149 13.88 9.23 -3.73
CA LEU A 149 13.75 9.11 -5.17
C LEU A 149 14.99 8.41 -5.74
N HIS A 150 14.78 7.31 -6.47
CA HIS A 150 15.79 6.54 -7.17
C HIS A 150 15.47 6.49 -8.67
N GLU A 151 16.26 7.20 -9.48
CA GLU A 151 16.11 7.20 -10.94
C GLU A 151 17.49 7.11 -11.60
N GLY A 152 17.79 5.92 -12.16
CA GLY A 152 19.09 5.61 -12.74
C GLY A 152 20.22 5.68 -11.71
N TRP A 153 21.15 6.59 -11.90
CA TRP A 153 22.30 6.83 -11.02
C TRP A 153 22.00 7.86 -9.93
N PHE A 154 20.86 8.56 -10.01
CA PHE A 154 20.44 9.53 -9.02
C PHE A 154 19.69 8.84 -7.87
N SER A 155 20.08 9.19 -6.65
CA SER A 155 19.41 8.81 -5.42
C SER A 155 19.38 10.02 -4.49
N CYS A 156 18.20 10.50 -4.12
CA CYS A 156 18.09 11.62 -3.19
C CYS A 156 16.92 11.45 -2.23
N ARG A 157 17.10 11.97 -1.00
CA ARG A 157 16.01 12.16 -0.05
C ARG A 157 15.20 13.38 -0.46
N LEU A 158 13.89 13.23 -0.56
CA LEU A 158 12.99 14.33 -0.85
C LEU A 158 12.75 15.14 0.43
N PRO A 159 12.96 16.46 0.41
CA PRO A 159 12.69 17.30 1.58
C PRO A 159 11.23 17.19 2.02
N GLU A 160 10.97 17.22 3.33
CA GLU A 160 9.60 17.18 3.89
C GLU A 160 8.69 18.28 3.35
N LEU A 161 9.26 19.42 2.97
CA LEU A 161 8.52 20.53 2.36
C LEU A 161 7.97 20.20 0.96
N MET A 162 8.50 19.17 0.32
CA MET A 162 8.08 18.71 -1.01
C MET A 162 7.20 17.46 -0.93
N THR A 163 7.07 16.84 0.24
CA THR A 163 6.41 15.55 0.42
C THR A 163 5.17 15.69 1.32
N GLY A 164 4.22 14.79 1.15
CA GLY A 164 3.06 14.68 2.03
C GLY A 164 3.22 13.49 2.97
N THR A 165 2.67 13.58 4.18
CA THR A 165 2.52 12.44 5.07
C THR A 165 1.27 11.67 4.70
N ALA A 166 1.42 10.44 4.22
CA ALA A 166 0.35 9.48 4.05
C ALA A 166 0.09 8.74 5.38
N VAL A 167 -1.17 8.71 5.78
CA VAL A 167 -1.66 7.88 6.88
C VAL A 167 -2.72 6.94 6.34
N VAL A 168 -2.43 5.64 6.46
CA VAL A 168 -3.36 4.55 6.15
C VAL A 168 -3.91 4.02 7.47
N ARG A 169 -5.22 3.84 7.54
CA ARG A 169 -5.89 3.13 8.62
C ARG A 169 -6.68 1.98 8.03
N GLU A 170 -6.39 0.77 8.46
CA GLU A 170 -7.14 -0.43 8.14
C GLU A 170 -7.74 -1.01 9.43
N SER A 171 -9.03 -1.31 9.41
CA SER A 171 -9.75 -1.96 10.52
C SER A 171 -10.67 -3.03 9.97
N TYR A 172 -11.15 -3.92 10.83
CA TYR A 172 -12.21 -4.86 10.48
C TYR A 172 -13.46 -4.50 11.25
N ASP A 173 -14.60 -4.57 10.58
CA ASP A 173 -15.92 -4.35 11.14
C ASP A 173 -16.65 -5.69 11.22
N ASP A 174 -16.81 -6.22 12.43
CA ASP A 174 -17.43 -7.52 12.67
C ASP A 174 -18.93 -7.52 12.36
N ASP A 175 -19.63 -6.40 12.61
CA ASP A 175 -21.06 -6.28 12.33
C ASP A 175 -21.33 -6.33 10.82
N ALA A 176 -20.47 -5.65 10.04
CA ALA A 176 -20.57 -5.63 8.59
C ALA A 176 -19.87 -6.80 7.90
N GLY A 177 -19.02 -7.54 8.61
CA GLY A 177 -18.15 -8.60 8.05
C GLY A 177 -17.18 -8.07 6.99
N ARG A 178 -16.71 -6.82 7.10
CA ARG A 178 -15.92 -6.13 6.06
C ARG A 178 -14.70 -5.42 6.63
N PHE A 179 -13.64 -5.36 5.84
CA PHE A 179 -12.51 -4.47 6.10
C PHE A 179 -12.91 -3.04 5.77
N ARG A 180 -12.46 -2.10 6.60
CA ARG A 180 -12.53 -0.66 6.36
C ARG A 180 -11.12 -0.15 6.11
N ILE A 181 -10.95 0.62 5.04
CA ILE A 181 -9.68 1.27 4.71
C ILE A 181 -9.89 2.76 4.54
N GLY A 182 -9.01 3.55 5.15
CA GLY A 182 -8.95 4.99 5.01
C GLY A 182 -7.52 5.43 4.75
N VAL A 183 -7.30 6.16 3.65
CA VAL A 183 -6.02 6.77 3.33
C VAL A 183 -6.20 8.28 3.29
N THR A 184 -5.32 9.00 3.96
CA THR A 184 -5.26 10.45 3.91
C THR A 184 -3.82 10.89 3.75
N VAL A 185 -3.55 11.69 2.74
CA VAL A 185 -2.26 12.34 2.52
C VAL A 185 -2.39 13.81 2.84
N SER A 186 -1.54 14.29 3.72
CA SER A 186 -1.55 15.67 4.22
C SER A 186 -0.18 16.31 4.09
N HIS A 187 -0.15 17.60 3.79
CA HIS A 187 1.08 18.39 3.80
C HIS A 187 1.13 19.24 5.07
N PRO A 188 2.29 19.41 5.72
CA PRO A 188 2.40 20.16 6.98
C PRO A 188 1.82 21.59 6.93
N ARG A 189 1.97 22.26 5.78
CA ARG A 189 1.49 23.66 5.60
C ARG A 189 0.17 23.80 4.85
N LEU A 190 -0.17 22.85 3.98
CA LEU A 190 -1.33 22.96 3.10
C LEU A 190 -2.52 22.15 3.62
N GLY A 191 -2.32 21.37 4.68
CA GLY A 191 -3.34 20.50 5.23
C GLY A 191 -3.60 19.27 4.34
N PRO A 192 -4.81 18.69 4.42
CA PRO A 192 -5.16 17.49 3.68
C PRO A 192 -5.13 17.71 2.17
N LEU A 193 -4.33 16.92 1.47
CA LEU A 193 -4.10 17.02 0.02
C LEU A 193 -5.06 16.14 -0.76
N PHE A 194 -5.19 14.88 -0.38
CA PHE A 194 -6.06 13.89 -1.00
C PHE A 194 -6.23 12.67 -0.10
N GLY A 195 -7.24 11.87 -0.39
CA GLY A 195 -7.50 10.65 0.34
C GLY A 195 -8.66 9.86 -0.22
N TYR A 196 -8.84 8.68 0.34
CA TYR A 196 -10.00 7.86 0.05
C TYR A 196 -10.39 7.05 1.28
N ARG A 197 -11.67 6.66 1.34
CA ARG A 197 -12.15 5.71 2.31
C ARG A 197 -13.16 4.75 1.68
N GLY A 198 -13.20 3.53 2.17
CA GLY A 198 -14.11 2.52 1.67
C GLY A 198 -14.05 1.24 2.48
N THR A 199 -14.75 0.25 1.94
CA THR A 199 -14.81 -1.09 2.53
C THR A 199 -14.57 -2.16 1.48
N PHE A 200 -14.06 -3.30 1.90
CA PHE A 200 -13.84 -4.45 1.03
C PHE A 200 -13.95 -5.76 1.80
N SER A 201 -14.21 -6.85 1.09
CA SER A 201 -14.04 -8.21 1.62
C SER A 201 -12.78 -8.82 1.03
N ALA A 202 -12.14 -9.74 1.76
CA ALA A 202 -10.96 -10.45 1.30
C ALA A 202 -11.28 -11.92 1.01
N ARG A 203 -10.62 -12.47 0.00
CA ARG A 203 -10.52 -13.90 -0.29
C ARG A 203 -9.05 -14.26 -0.44
N TYR A 204 -8.74 -15.53 -0.21
CA TYR A 204 -7.37 -16.03 -0.27
C TYR A 204 -7.25 -17.03 -1.42
N VAL A 205 -6.14 -16.97 -2.14
CA VAL A 205 -5.83 -17.90 -3.24
C VAL A 205 -4.47 -18.53 -3.01
N ASP A 206 -4.33 -19.78 -3.43
CA ASP A 206 -3.06 -20.48 -3.38
C ASP A 206 -2.16 -20.04 -4.55
N ILE A 207 -0.99 -19.49 -4.23
CA ILE A 207 -0.02 -19.03 -5.23
C ILE A 207 0.81 -20.19 -5.79
N THR A 208 0.85 -21.34 -5.12
CA THR A 208 1.57 -22.52 -5.61
C THR A 208 0.84 -23.16 -6.79
N GLU A 209 -0.49 -23.02 -6.84
CA GLU A 209 -1.32 -23.51 -7.94
C GLU A 209 -1.41 -22.51 -9.11
N HIS A 210 -1.50 -21.22 -8.83
CA HIS A 210 -1.79 -20.19 -9.84
C HIS A 210 -0.62 -19.28 -10.19
N GLY A 211 0.46 -19.34 -9.43
CA GLY A 211 1.60 -18.43 -9.54
C GLY A 211 1.25 -16.99 -9.13
N VAL A 212 2.27 -16.14 -9.16
CA VAL A 212 2.12 -14.69 -8.98
C VAL A 212 2.03 -14.04 -10.36
N PRO A 213 0.92 -13.36 -10.70
CA PRO A 213 0.76 -12.73 -12.00
C PRO A 213 1.86 -11.70 -12.30
N ASP A 214 2.44 -11.73 -13.49
CA ASP A 214 3.44 -10.72 -13.88
C ASP A 214 2.85 -9.32 -13.96
N THR A 215 1.52 -9.22 -14.10
CA THR A 215 0.81 -7.93 -14.08
C THR A 215 0.90 -7.23 -12.74
N VAL A 216 1.12 -7.92 -11.61
CA VAL A 216 1.24 -7.31 -10.28
C VAL A 216 2.68 -6.98 -9.90
N LYS A 217 3.66 -7.50 -10.62
CA LYS A 217 5.09 -7.23 -10.41
C LYS A 217 5.49 -5.88 -10.99
N PRO A 218 6.50 -5.21 -10.41
CA PRO A 218 7.04 -3.99 -10.98
C PRO A 218 7.78 -4.31 -12.29
N ARG A 219 7.93 -3.30 -13.16
CA ARG A 219 8.72 -3.40 -14.39
C ARG A 219 10.23 -3.37 -14.13
N ARG A 220 10.62 -2.80 -13.00
CA ARG A 220 12.00 -2.68 -12.52
C ARG A 220 11.97 -2.81 -11.01
N GLU A 221 12.87 -3.64 -10.48
CA GLU A 221 13.11 -3.74 -9.06
C GLU A 221 14.28 -2.83 -8.66
N GLU A 222 14.14 -2.16 -7.53
CA GLU A 222 15.14 -1.25 -6.96
C GLU A 222 15.78 -1.92 -5.74
N VAL A 223 17.11 -2.00 -5.76
CA VAL A 223 17.91 -2.56 -4.67
C VAL A 223 18.16 -1.52 -3.59
N ARG A 224 18.18 -0.23 -3.96
CA ARG A 224 18.43 0.88 -3.06
C ARG A 224 17.21 1.14 -2.19
N ARG A 225 17.46 1.66 -1.00
CA ARG A 225 16.43 1.96 -0.02
C ARG A 225 16.04 3.42 -0.03
#